data_AF-A0AAD5KN59-F1
#
_entry.id   AF-A0AAD5KN59-F1
#
_cell.length_a   1.000
_cell.length_b   1.000
_cell.length_c   1.000
_cell.angle_alpha   90.00
_cell.angle_beta   90.00
_cell.angle_gamma   90.00
#
_symmetry.space_group_name_H-M   'P 1'
#
loop_
_entity.id
_entity.type
_entity.pdbx_description
1 polymer ?
#
loop_
_entity_poly.entity_id
_entity_poly.type
_entity_poly.pdbx_seq_one_letter_code
_entity_poly.pdbx_strand_id
1 'polypeptide(L)'
;MEDKNYYFTKTAKQVKFDGIIQQICQQFNIKYIWYDQLCINQNNKEEKHHEIRNMHHIYENAYCTVALVPEYQYFKRLWTL
;
A
#
# COMPACT_ATOMS: atom_id res chain seq x y z
N MET A 1 26.65 26.88 -1.09
CA MET A 1 27.00 25.63 -0.37
C MET A 1 25.69 25.02 0.09
N GLU A 2 25.13 24.12 -0.73
CA GLU A 2 23.89 23.41 -0.43
C GLU A 2 24.25 22.02 0.11
N ASP A 3 23.84 21.74 1.34
CA ASP A 3 24.21 20.55 2.09
C ASP A 3 23.39 19.33 1.59
N LYS A 4 24.04 18.46 0.82
CA LYS A 4 23.44 17.25 0.20
C LYS A 4 23.06 16.16 1.21
N ASN A 5 23.25 16.40 2.51
CA ASN A 5 23.01 15.43 3.58
C ASN A 5 21.60 15.52 4.20
N TYR A 6 20.77 16.47 3.78
CA TYR A 6 19.39 16.60 4.28
C TYR A 6 18.44 15.52 3.71
N TYR A 7 18.82 14.83 2.63
CA TYR A 7 17.99 13.79 2.01
C TYR A 7 18.47 12.38 2.40
N PHE A 8 17.88 11.88 3.50
CA PHE A 8 17.51 10.49 3.73
C PHE A 8 18.62 9.43 3.92
N THR A 9 18.93 9.13 5.18
CA THR A 9 19.21 7.74 5.56
C THR A 9 17.90 6.94 5.49
N LYS A 10 17.68 6.20 4.40
CA LYS A 10 16.50 5.32 4.27
C LYS A 10 16.55 4.23 5.34
N THR A 11 15.44 4.00 6.03
CA THR A 11 15.32 2.87 6.96
C THR A 11 15.19 1.55 6.18
N ALA A 12 15.54 0.41 6.78
CA ALA A 12 15.42 -0.91 6.14
C ALA A 12 13.99 -1.22 5.68
N LYS A 13 12.96 -0.69 6.35
CA LYS A 13 11.55 -0.80 5.93
C LYS A 13 11.28 -0.05 4.62
N GLN A 14 11.84 1.15 4.49
CA GLN A 14 11.69 1.98 3.29
C GLN A 14 12.39 1.36 2.08
N VAL A 15 13.57 0.76 2.26
CA VAL A 15 14.29 0.04 1.20
C VAL A 15 13.47 -1.15 0.68
N LYS A 16 12.81 -1.92 1.57
CA LYS A 16 11.94 -3.04 1.15
C LYS A 16 10.72 -2.56 0.36
N PHE A 17 10.09 -1.47 0.80
CA PHE A 17 8.94 -0.90 0.10
C PHE A 17 9.31 -0.46 -1.32
N ASP A 18 10.40 0.28 -1.47
CA ASP A 18 10.88 0.75 -2.78
C ASP A 18 11.15 -0.40 -3.74
N GLY A 19 11.75 -1.49 -3.25
CA GLY A 19 12.00 -2.69 -4.06
C GLY A 19 10.73 -3.36 -4.57
N ILE A 20 9.68 -3.44 -3.75
CA ILE A 20 8.39 -4.01 -4.15
C ILE A 20 7.72 -3.14 -5.22
N ILE A 21 7.71 -1.81 -5.02
CA ILE A 21 7.17 -0.86 -6.00
C ILE A 21 7.91 -0.97 -7.34
N GLN A 22 9.24 -1.07 -7.32
CA GLN A 22 10.04 -1.23 -8.54
C GLN A 22 9.69 -2.52 -9.30
N GLN A 23 9.55 -3.64 -8.60
CA GLN A 23 9.18 -4.93 -9.21
C GLN A 23 7.79 -4.87 -9.87
N ILE A 24 6.81 -4.27 -9.21
CA ILE A 24 5.45 -4.09 -9.76
C ILE A 24 5.49 -3.22 -11.02
N CYS A 25 6.18 -2.08 -10.97
CA CYS A 25 6.33 -1.19 -12.13
C CYS A 25 6.95 -1.92 -13.33
N GLN A 26 7.99 -2.72 -13.11
CA GLN A 26 8.64 -3.52 -14.15
C GLN A 26 7.73 -4.61 -14.70
N GLN A 27 7.05 -5.37 -13.83
CA GLN A 27 6.18 -6.47 -14.24
C GLN A 27 4.99 -6.00 -15.07
N PHE A 28 4.41 -4.84 -14.74
CA PHE A 28 3.26 -4.29 -15.45
C PHE A 28 3.63 -3.28 -16.54
N ASN A 29 4.92 -3.02 -16.75
CA ASN A 29 5.42 -1.98 -17.66
C ASN A 29 4.74 -0.61 -17.44
N ILE A 30 4.59 -0.22 -16.17
CA ILE A 30 3.99 1.05 -15.76
C ILE A 30 5.05 1.94 -15.12
N LYS A 31 4.92 3.25 -15.34
CA LYS A 31 5.88 4.24 -14.86
C LYS A 31 5.53 4.80 -13.48
N TYR A 32 4.26 4.77 -13.12
CA TYR A 32 3.73 5.37 -11.89
C TYR A 32 2.69 4.45 -11.27
N ILE A 33 2.68 4.43 -9.94
CA ILE A 33 1.65 3.76 -9.14
C ILE A 33 0.92 4.85 -8.37
N TRP A 34 -0.40 4.74 -8.31
CA TRP A 34 -1.19 5.55 -7.40
C TRP A 34 -1.25 4.84 -6.04
N TYR A 35 -0.82 5.53 -4.99
CA TYR A 35 -0.92 5.06 -3.61
C TYR A 35 -1.90 5.96 -2.88
N ASP A 36 -2.93 5.35 -2.29
CA ASP A 36 -3.92 6.06 -1.49
C ASP A 36 -3.52 6.00 -0.01
N GLN A 37 -3.47 7.16 0.62
CA GLN A 37 -3.48 7.26 2.07
C GLN A 37 -4.92 7.55 2.49
N LEU A 38 -5.79 6.54 2.38
CA LEU A 38 -7.14 6.68 2.91
C LEU A 38 -7.01 7.03 4.39
N CYS A 39 -7.68 8.12 4.81
CA CYS A 39 -7.74 8.60 6.19
C CYS A 39 -8.57 7.68 7.08
N ILE A 40 -8.32 6.37 7.04
CA ILE A 40 -8.98 5.39 7.91
C ILE A 40 -8.36 5.54 9.28
N ASN A 41 -9.19 5.84 10.28
CA ASN A 41 -8.76 5.86 11.66
C ASN A 41 -8.33 4.46 12.13
N GLN A 42 -7.02 4.21 12.14
CA GLN A 42 -6.47 2.90 12.52
C GLN A 42 -6.77 2.50 13.98
N ASN A 43 -7.10 3.48 14.84
CA ASN A 43 -7.43 3.26 16.25
C ASN A 43 -8.92 2.95 16.47
N ASN A 44 -9.78 3.21 15.48
CA ASN A 44 -11.21 2.88 15.54
C ASN A 44 -11.47 1.59 14.76
N LYS A 45 -11.65 0.48 15.49
CA LYS A 45 -11.82 -0.84 14.87
C LYS A 45 -13.06 -0.90 13.99
N GLU A 46 -14.20 -0.38 14.45
CA GLU A 46 -15.46 -0.50 13.72
C GLU A 46 -15.45 0.33 12.43
N GLU A 47 -15.03 1.58 12.52
CA GLU A 47 -14.83 2.46 11.35
C GLU A 47 -13.84 1.84 10.37
N LYS A 48 -12.69 1.35 10.85
CA LYS A 48 -11.72 0.67 9.99
C LYS A 48 -12.32 -0.51 9.24
N HIS A 49 -13.13 -1.35 9.89
CA HIS A 49 -13.75 -2.50 9.21
C HIS A 49 -14.85 -2.08 8.24
N HIS A 50 -15.55 -0.97 8.52
CA HIS A 50 -16.53 -0.40 7.61
C HIS A 50 -15.84 0.13 6.34
N GLU A 51 -14.82 0.98 6.52
CA GLU A 51 -14.08 1.58 5.39
C GLU A 51 -13.37 0.52 4.55
N ILE A 52 -12.68 -0.45 5.18
CA ILE A 52 -12.00 -1.54 4.45
C ILE A 52 -12.99 -2.34 3.60
N ARG A 53 -14.21 -2.58 4.09
CA ARG A 53 -15.24 -3.29 3.31
C ARG A 53 -15.66 -2.49 2.07
N ASN A 54 -15.61 -1.16 2.12
CA ASN A 54 -16.00 -0.31 1.01
C ASN A 54 -14.86 -0.02 0.02
N MET A 55 -13.59 -0.31 0.38
CA MET A 55 -12.42 -0.03 -0.48
C MET A 55 -12.50 -0.70 -1.86
N HIS A 56 -13.23 -1.81 -2.00
CA HIS A 56 -13.40 -2.47 -3.30
C HIS A 56 -14.08 -1.57 -4.33
N HIS A 57 -15.03 -0.71 -3.93
CA HIS A 57 -15.66 0.27 -4.82
C HIS A 57 -14.68 1.33 -5.34
N ILE A 58 -13.65 1.66 -4.54
CA ILE A 58 -12.64 2.66 -4.93
C ILE A 58 -11.70 2.07 -5.98
N TYR A 59 -11.35 0.79 -5.84
CA TYR A 59 -10.39 0.12 -6.71
C TYR A 59 -11.01 -0.71 -7.83
N GLU A 60 -12.34 -0.80 -7.94
CA GLU A 60 -13.03 -1.67 -8.90
C GLU A 60 -12.67 -1.38 -10.36
N ASN A 61 -12.29 -0.13 -10.67
CA ASN A 61 -11.90 0.30 -12.00
C ASN A 61 -10.37 0.32 -12.20
N ALA A 62 -9.58 -0.10 -11.21
CA ALA A 62 -8.14 -0.18 -11.33
C ALA A 62 -7.74 -1.40 -12.18
N TYR A 63 -6.72 -1.24 -13.02
CA TYR A 63 -6.14 -2.35 -13.79
C TYR A 63 -5.59 -3.46 -12.87
N CYS A 64 -5.02 -3.07 -11.73
CA CYS A 64 -4.53 -3.98 -10.70
C CYS A 64 -4.53 -3.26 -9.34
N THR A 65 -4.86 -3.99 -8.27
CA THR A 65 -4.79 -3.50 -6.89
C THR A 65 -3.82 -4.38 -6.10
N VAL A 66 -2.85 -3.76 -5.44
CA VAL A 66 -1.86 -4.45 -4.60
C VAL A 66 -2.09 -4.09 -3.15
N ALA A 67 -2.48 -5.07 -2.32
CA ALA A 67 -2.63 -4.90 -0.89
C ALA A 67 -1.35 -5.34 -0.16
N LEU A 68 -0.68 -4.41 0.52
CA LEU A 68 0.47 -4.72 1.37
C LEU A 68 -0.02 -5.14 2.75
N VAL A 69 0.09 -6.43 3.04
CA VAL A 69 -0.28 -7.01 4.34
C VAL A 69 0.98 -7.36 5.14
N PRO A 70 1.07 -6.99 6.43
CA PRO A 70 2.21 -7.36 7.26
C PRO A 70 2.26 -8.87 7.60
N GLU A 71 1.13 -9.57 7.55
CA GLU A 71 1.01 -11.03 7.77
C GLU A 71 0.00 -11.67 6.80
N TYR A 72 0.51 -12.44 5.83
CA TYR A 72 -0.30 -13.08 4.78
C TYR A 72 -1.42 -14.01 5.31
N GLN A 73 -1.26 -14.56 6.52
CA GLN A 73 -2.18 -15.58 7.06
C GLN A 73 -3.56 -15.04 7.49
N TYR A 74 -3.69 -13.76 7.81
CA TYR A 74 -4.99 -13.18 8.19
C TYR A 74 -5.89 -12.85 7.00
N PHE A 75 -5.31 -12.51 5.84
CA PHE A 75 -6.06 -12.03 4.68
C PHE A 75 -6.94 -13.12 4.05
N LYS A 76 -6.52 -14.39 4.13
CA LYS A 76 -7.25 -15.54 3.58
C LYS A 76 -8.62 -15.78 4.24
N ARG A 77 -8.91 -15.12 5.36
CA ARG A 77 -10.15 -15.28 6.13
C ARG A 77 -11.19 -14.19 5.86
N LEU A 78 -10.79 -13.06 5.25
CA LEU A 78 -11.67 -11.89 5.07
C LEU A 78 -12.34 -11.82 3.68
N TRP A 79 -11.90 -12.61 2.70
CA TRP A 79 -12.39 -12.58 1.32
C TRP A 79 -13.12 -13.86 0.88
N THR A 80 -13.49 -14.73 1.83
CA THR A 80 -14.16 -16.01 1.59
C THR A 80 -15.58 -16.06 2.17
N LEU A 81 -16.18 -14.90 2.44
CA LEU A 81 -17.59 -14.75 2.83
C LEU A 81 -18.32 -13.94 1.77
#